data_AF-M2R701-F1
#
_entry.id   AF-M2R701-F1
#
_cell.length_a   1.000
_cell.length_b   1.000
_cell.length_c   1.000
_cell.angle_alpha   90.00
_cell.angle_beta   90.00
_cell.angle_gamma   90.00
#
_symmetry.space_group_name_H-M   'P 1'
#
loop_
_entity.id
_entity.type
_entity.pdbx_description
1 polymer ?
#
loop_
_entity_poly.entity_id
_entity_poly.type
_entity_poly.pdbx_seq_one_letter_code
_entity_poly.pdbx_strand_id
1 'polypeptide(L)'
;MCVGFWSLEHPKYALIMCSNRDEFLTRPTTPAHWHSFDNENDGGSGSGAVLSGRDLLAGGTWAGITRIGRVALLTNITEPHGRYSSSRGDLTSSFLLAATPPATLHEEIDRTLAQDKRYAGFNLLLLCPARPIDHGDGRALSLDAAFLTNSGGGGKIKARPLDQEERRCGALSNGIDHHGAAEWPKVRRGSQMFQDILNCLGDDAPDSDLTERLFDLLT
;
A
#
# COMPACT_ATOMS: atom_id res chain seq x y z
N MET A 1 -10.67 -12.32 1.86
CA MET A 1 -10.65 -10.95 2.43
C MET A 1 -9.28 -10.34 2.16
N CYS A 2 -9.14 -9.04 1.86
CA CYS A 2 -7.85 -8.42 1.44
C CYS A 2 -6.67 -8.65 2.41
N VAL A 3 -5.45 -8.69 1.87
CA VAL A 3 -4.22 -8.79 2.67
C VAL A 3 -3.05 -8.20 1.91
N GLY A 4 -2.05 -7.69 2.62
CA GLY A 4 -0.76 -7.33 2.05
C GLY A 4 0.38 -7.58 3.01
N PHE A 5 1.56 -7.86 2.43
CA PHE A 5 2.80 -8.14 3.13
C PHE A 5 3.92 -7.31 2.51
N TRP A 6 4.85 -6.84 3.32
CA TRP A 6 5.99 -6.05 2.83
C TRP A 6 7.26 -6.20 3.67
N SER A 7 8.39 -5.92 3.05
CA SER A 7 9.68 -5.75 3.72
C SER A 7 10.42 -4.54 3.14
N LEU A 8 10.96 -3.71 4.03
CA LEU A 8 11.79 -2.54 3.72
C LEU A 8 13.27 -2.77 4.06
N GLU A 9 13.62 -3.93 4.63
CA GLU A 9 14.96 -4.20 5.19
C GLU A 9 15.70 -5.33 4.47
N HIS A 10 15.17 -5.82 3.34
CA HIS A 10 15.86 -6.82 2.54
C HIS A 10 17.20 -6.29 1.98
N PRO A 11 18.32 -7.04 2.05
CA PRO A 11 19.63 -6.55 1.62
C PRO A 11 19.67 -6.14 0.14
N LYS A 12 19.03 -6.92 -0.75
CA LYS A 12 18.99 -6.66 -2.21
C LYS A 12 17.90 -5.66 -2.66
N TYR A 13 16.77 -5.56 -1.96
CA TYR A 13 15.61 -4.80 -2.42
C TYR A 13 15.21 -3.73 -1.41
N ALA A 14 14.98 -2.51 -1.89
CA ALA A 14 14.48 -1.42 -1.05
C ALA A 14 13.02 -1.66 -0.59
N LEU A 15 12.26 -2.41 -1.38
CA LEU A 15 10.89 -2.83 -1.07
C LEU A 15 10.62 -4.19 -1.73
N ILE A 16 10.16 -5.15 -0.94
CA ILE A 16 9.40 -6.31 -1.41
C ILE A 16 7.97 -6.11 -0.92
N MET A 17 6.97 -6.25 -1.79
CA MET A 17 5.57 -6.15 -1.41
C MET A 17 4.71 -7.05 -2.26
N CYS A 18 3.75 -7.73 -1.63
CA CYS A 18 2.69 -8.46 -2.32
C CYS A 18 1.34 -8.18 -1.65
N SER A 19 0.25 -8.19 -2.42
CA SER A 19 -1.08 -7.97 -1.86
C SER A 19 -2.16 -8.64 -2.71
N ASN A 20 -3.23 -9.07 -2.03
CA ASN A 20 -4.45 -9.55 -2.67
C ASN A 20 -5.61 -8.62 -2.28
N ARG A 21 -6.38 -8.18 -3.28
CA ARG A 21 -7.65 -7.50 -3.09
C ARG A 21 -8.78 -8.49 -3.27
N ASP A 22 -9.50 -8.75 -2.19
CA ASP A 22 -10.75 -9.49 -2.23
C ASP A 22 -11.94 -8.52 -2.21
N GLU A 23 -12.76 -8.59 -3.25
CA GLU A 23 -13.88 -7.69 -3.49
C GLU A 23 -14.93 -8.39 -4.36
N PHE A 24 -16.15 -7.86 -4.40
CA PHE A 24 -17.20 -8.34 -5.29
C PHE A 24 -16.73 -8.42 -6.75
N LEU A 25 -16.90 -9.60 -7.36
CA LEU A 25 -16.59 -9.85 -8.78
C LEU A 25 -17.31 -8.89 -9.73
N THR A 26 -18.47 -8.39 -9.33
CA THR A 26 -19.28 -7.44 -10.11
C THR A 26 -18.78 -6.00 -10.02
N ARG A 27 -17.82 -5.70 -9.13
CA ARG A 27 -17.27 -4.35 -9.00
C ARG A 27 -16.25 -4.13 -10.14
N PRO A 28 -16.54 -3.24 -11.10
CA PRO A 28 -15.72 -3.09 -12.29
C PRO A 28 -14.36 -2.47 -11.96
N THR A 29 -13.29 -3.03 -12.54
CA THR A 29 -11.92 -2.53 -12.42
C THR A 29 -11.17 -2.61 -13.74
N THR A 30 -10.07 -1.87 -13.85
CA THR A 30 -9.10 -2.03 -14.95
C THR A 30 -7.86 -2.81 -14.48
N PRO A 31 -7.22 -3.58 -15.38
CA PRO A 31 -5.88 -4.12 -15.14
C PRO A 31 -4.88 -3.01 -14.83
N ALA A 32 -3.81 -3.35 -14.11
CA ALA A 32 -2.76 -2.39 -13.80
C ALA A 32 -2.07 -1.89 -15.07
N HIS A 33 -2.03 -0.56 -15.24
CA HIS A 33 -1.34 0.12 -16.33
C HIS A 33 -0.89 1.51 -15.89
N TRP A 34 -0.02 2.16 -16.65
CA TRP A 34 0.39 3.53 -16.40
C TRP A 34 -0.71 4.51 -16.80
N HIS A 35 -1.17 5.34 -15.87
CA HIS A 35 -2.22 6.36 -16.08
C HIS A 35 -2.05 7.56 -15.13
N SER A 36 -2.88 8.59 -15.30
CA SER A 36 -2.95 9.77 -14.41
C SER A 36 -4.30 9.95 -13.73
N PHE A 37 -5.17 8.94 -13.74
CA PHE A 37 -6.57 8.99 -13.27
C PHE A 37 -7.49 9.96 -14.05
N ASP A 38 -6.95 10.90 -14.80
CA ASP A 38 -7.68 11.81 -15.69
C ASP A 38 -8.20 11.07 -16.94
N ASN A 39 -9.51 10.78 -16.94
CA ASN A 39 -10.36 10.27 -18.03
C ASN A 39 -9.93 8.98 -18.77
N GLU A 40 -10.92 8.18 -19.17
CA GLU A 40 -10.78 6.86 -19.81
C GLU A 40 -10.09 6.87 -21.19
N ASN A 41 -9.79 8.06 -21.74
CA ASN A 41 -9.19 8.24 -23.07
C ASN A 41 -7.64 8.24 -23.07
N ASP A 42 -6.99 7.99 -21.93
CA ASP A 42 -5.51 7.92 -21.88
C ASP A 42 -4.92 6.65 -22.53
N GLY A 43 -5.75 5.88 -23.25
CA GLY A 43 -5.43 5.18 -24.51
C GLY A 43 -4.14 4.36 -24.60
N GLY A 44 -3.53 3.98 -23.48
CA GLY A 44 -2.19 3.39 -23.45
C GLY A 44 -1.05 4.34 -23.83
N SER A 45 -1.22 5.67 -23.75
CA SER A 45 -0.17 6.66 -24.07
C SER A 45 1.12 6.44 -23.25
N GLY A 46 1.03 5.76 -22.10
CA GLY A 46 2.18 5.44 -21.25
C GLY A 46 2.79 6.65 -20.54
N SER A 47 2.31 7.86 -20.84
CA SER A 47 2.69 9.13 -20.22
C SER A 47 2.22 9.27 -18.76
N GLY A 48 1.32 8.39 -18.30
CA GLY A 48 0.86 8.36 -16.92
C GLY A 48 1.98 8.16 -15.89
N ALA A 49 1.85 8.80 -14.74
CA ALA A 49 2.83 8.75 -13.66
C ALA A 49 2.58 7.61 -12.64
N VAL A 50 1.39 7.00 -12.67
CA VAL A 50 0.93 6.01 -11.69
C VAL A 50 0.67 4.66 -12.37
N LEU A 51 1.27 3.60 -11.84
CA LEU A 51 0.98 2.21 -12.18
C LEU A 51 0.02 1.64 -11.12
N SER A 52 -1.23 1.41 -11.51
CA SER A 52 -2.24 0.79 -10.65
C SER A 52 -3.40 0.21 -11.46
N GLY A 53 -4.16 -0.70 -10.87
CA GLY A 53 -5.52 -0.98 -11.34
C GLY A 53 -6.47 0.13 -10.87
N ARG A 54 -7.54 0.41 -11.62
CA ARG A 54 -8.52 1.44 -11.24
C ARG A 54 -9.84 0.83 -10.83
N ASP A 55 -10.47 1.43 -9.83
CA ASP A 55 -11.86 1.19 -9.49
C ASP A 55 -12.75 2.03 -10.41
N LEU A 56 -13.51 1.39 -11.30
CA LEU A 56 -14.34 2.11 -12.28
C LEU A 56 -15.66 2.61 -11.69
N LEU A 57 -16.03 2.16 -10.47
CA LEU A 57 -17.23 2.64 -9.79
C LEU A 57 -16.94 3.89 -8.97
N ALA A 58 -15.82 3.90 -8.24
CA ALA A 58 -15.45 5.00 -7.35
C ALA A 58 -14.31 5.89 -7.87
N GLY A 59 -13.65 5.53 -8.97
CA GLY A 59 -12.63 6.33 -9.66
C GLY A 59 -11.20 6.24 -9.12
N GLY A 60 -11.01 5.73 -7.89
CA GLY A 60 -9.71 5.61 -7.22
C GLY A 60 -8.95 4.30 -7.46
N THR A 61 -8.01 3.98 -6.57
CA THR A 61 -7.29 2.69 -6.55
C THR A 61 -7.12 2.17 -5.12
N TRP A 62 -6.72 0.91 -4.98
CA TRP A 62 -6.40 0.28 -3.69
C TRP A 62 -4.91 0.04 -3.50
N ALA A 63 -4.13 -0.01 -4.59
CA ALA A 63 -2.70 -0.21 -4.55
C ALA A 63 -2.06 0.39 -5.79
N GLY A 64 -0.92 1.06 -5.65
CA GLY A 64 -0.20 1.61 -6.79
C GLY A 64 1.19 2.09 -6.46
N ILE A 65 1.97 2.30 -7.51
CA ILE A 65 3.32 2.85 -7.47
C ILE A 65 3.48 3.96 -8.50
N THR A 66 4.24 4.99 -8.19
CA THR A 66 4.58 6.05 -9.14
C THR A 66 5.98 5.87 -9.73
N ARG A 67 6.25 6.55 -10.86
CA ARG A 67 7.59 6.58 -11.46
C ARG A 67 8.69 7.14 -10.55
N ILE A 68 8.29 7.94 -9.54
CA ILE A 68 9.20 8.49 -8.53
C ILE A 68 9.23 7.64 -7.24
N GLY A 69 8.71 6.40 -7.27
CA GLY A 69 8.82 5.46 -6.16
C GLY A 69 7.86 5.69 -4.98
N ARG A 70 6.83 6.53 -5.13
CA ARG A 70 5.74 6.61 -4.13
C ARG A 70 4.89 5.36 -4.25
N VAL A 71 4.58 4.71 -3.12
CA VAL A 71 3.75 3.50 -3.08
C VAL A 71 2.63 3.70 -2.07
N ALA A 72 1.43 3.26 -2.41
CA ALA A 72 0.32 3.22 -1.48
C ALA A 72 -0.40 1.88 -1.57
N LEU A 73 -0.85 1.36 -0.43
CA LEU A 73 -1.61 0.12 -0.31
C LEU A 73 -2.71 0.27 0.73
N LEU A 74 -3.95 -0.06 0.34
CA LEU A 74 -5.14 0.11 1.16
C LEU A 74 -5.88 -1.22 1.36
N THR A 75 -6.32 -1.47 2.59
CA THR A 75 -7.29 -2.52 2.91
C THR A 75 -8.50 -1.98 3.64
N ASN A 76 -9.64 -2.63 3.41
CA ASN A 76 -10.90 -2.31 4.07
C ASN A 76 -10.92 -2.92 5.47
N ILE A 77 -11.36 -2.18 6.48
CA ILE A 77 -11.68 -2.77 7.80
C ILE A 77 -13.01 -3.54 7.68
N THR A 78 -13.09 -4.72 8.30
CA THR A 78 -14.34 -5.49 8.39
C THR A 78 -15.24 -4.88 9.45
N GLU A 79 -16.36 -4.30 8.99
CA GLU A 79 -17.32 -3.60 9.83
C GLU A 79 -18.73 -3.65 9.21
N PRO A 80 -19.80 -3.32 9.98
CA PRO A 80 -21.15 -3.18 9.42
C PRO A 80 -21.20 -2.15 8.28
N HIS A 81 -22.05 -2.39 7.30
CA HIS A 81 -22.21 -1.49 6.15
C HIS A 81 -22.66 -0.09 6.59
N GLY A 82 -21.87 0.92 6.26
CA GLY A 82 -22.19 2.34 6.41
C GLY A 82 -22.24 3.06 5.06
N ARG A 83 -22.96 4.18 4.99
CA ARG A 83 -22.97 5.07 3.81
C ARG A 83 -22.03 6.24 4.05
N TYR A 84 -21.04 6.39 3.17
CA TYR A 84 -20.07 7.49 3.20
C TYR A 84 -20.02 8.13 1.82
N SER A 85 -19.92 9.46 1.77
CA SER A 85 -19.80 10.22 0.52
C SER A 85 -18.40 10.16 -0.09
N SER A 86 -17.39 9.78 0.70
CA SER A 86 -15.98 9.70 0.27
C SER A 86 -15.57 8.26 -0.01
N SER A 87 -14.83 8.04 -1.10
CA SER A 87 -14.25 6.74 -1.41
C SER A 87 -12.90 6.59 -0.73
N ARG A 88 -12.64 5.44 -0.11
CA ARG A 88 -11.32 5.11 0.45
C ARG A 88 -10.21 5.15 -0.61
N GLY A 89 -10.54 4.76 -1.84
CA GLY A 89 -9.58 4.77 -2.95
C GLY A 89 -9.10 6.18 -3.34
N ASP A 90 -9.81 7.23 -2.91
CA ASP A 90 -9.41 8.62 -3.12
C ASP A 90 -8.16 8.96 -2.29
N LEU A 91 -7.98 8.34 -1.12
CA LEU A 91 -6.78 8.53 -0.29
C LEU A 91 -5.54 8.04 -1.04
N THR A 92 -5.65 6.84 -1.62
CA THR A 92 -4.58 6.19 -2.37
C THR A 92 -4.26 6.95 -3.65
N SER A 93 -5.27 7.31 -4.45
CA SER A 93 -5.04 8.06 -5.70
C SER A 93 -4.49 9.47 -5.44
N SER A 94 -4.99 10.16 -4.41
CA SER A 94 -4.51 11.50 -4.05
C SER A 94 -3.01 11.50 -3.67
N PHE A 95 -2.56 10.52 -2.89
CA PHE A 95 -1.15 10.40 -2.53
C PHE A 95 -0.26 10.09 -3.75
N LEU A 96 -0.73 9.22 -4.64
CA LEU A 96 0.00 8.82 -5.85
C LEU A 96 0.05 9.95 -6.89
N LEU A 97 -0.94 10.84 -6.91
CA LEU A 97 -0.99 12.01 -7.81
C LEU A 97 -0.36 13.29 -7.23
N ALA A 98 0.03 13.28 -5.96
CA ALA A 98 0.38 14.52 -5.29
C ALA A 98 1.64 15.21 -5.87
N ALA A 99 1.74 16.50 -5.53
CA ALA A 99 2.28 17.57 -6.37
C ALA A 99 3.78 17.49 -6.74
N THR A 100 4.13 18.30 -7.75
CA THR A 100 5.50 18.68 -8.10
C THR A 100 5.77 20.10 -7.58
N PRO A 101 6.81 20.36 -6.77
CA PRO A 101 7.83 19.41 -6.30
C PRO A 101 7.29 18.40 -5.27
N PRO A 102 7.91 17.21 -5.14
CA PRO A 102 7.46 16.19 -4.21
C PRO A 102 7.45 16.70 -2.77
N ALA A 103 6.28 16.68 -2.14
CA ALA A 103 6.17 16.91 -0.70
C ALA A 103 6.77 15.72 0.07
N THR A 104 7.28 16.00 1.27
CA THR A 104 7.72 14.97 2.23
C THR A 104 6.53 14.12 2.67
N LEU A 105 6.79 12.91 3.16
CA LEU A 105 5.73 12.03 3.68
C LEU A 105 4.91 12.72 4.78
N HIS A 106 5.58 13.49 5.66
CA HIS A 106 4.95 14.21 6.75
C HIS A 106 3.95 15.26 6.25
N GLU A 107 4.33 16.06 5.24
CA GLU A 107 3.45 17.07 4.65
C GLU A 107 2.21 16.43 3.96
N GLU A 108 2.37 15.27 3.32
CA GLU A 108 1.24 14.54 2.73
C GLU A 108 0.30 13.96 3.80
N ILE A 109 0.87 13.47 4.91
CA ILE A 109 0.09 13.01 6.07
C ILE A 109 -0.69 14.18 6.65
N ASP A 110 -0.06 15.32 6.93
CA ASP A 110 -0.73 16.49 7.50
C ASP A 110 -1.87 16.97 6.61
N ARG A 111 -1.65 17.00 5.28
CA ARG A 111 -2.70 17.32 4.31
C ARG A 111 -3.86 16.33 4.39
N THR A 112 -3.58 15.04 4.56
CA THR A 112 -4.61 14.00 4.69
C THR A 112 -5.39 14.15 6.00
N LEU A 113 -4.69 14.44 7.11
CA LEU A 113 -5.30 14.63 8.43
C LEU A 113 -6.13 15.92 8.53
N ALA A 114 -5.79 16.94 7.75
CA ALA A 114 -6.52 18.21 7.70
C ALA A 114 -7.85 18.13 6.92
N GLN A 115 -8.11 17.05 6.19
CA GLN A 115 -9.36 16.88 5.45
C GLN A 115 -10.53 16.59 6.39
N ASP A 116 -11.62 17.34 6.27
CA ASP A 116 -12.90 17.02 6.94
C ASP A 116 -13.75 16.04 6.11
N LYS A 117 -13.12 14.94 5.69
CA LYS A 117 -13.79 13.84 4.98
C LYS A 117 -13.99 12.65 5.89
N ARG A 118 -15.12 11.97 5.72
CA ARG A 118 -15.43 10.73 6.45
C ARG A 118 -15.48 9.56 5.48
N TYR A 119 -14.76 8.51 5.85
CA TYR A 119 -14.59 7.30 5.06
C TYR A 119 -15.15 6.10 5.83
N ALA A 120 -15.52 5.06 5.09
CA ALA A 120 -15.62 3.72 5.66
C ALA A 120 -14.27 3.29 6.28
N GLY A 121 -14.27 2.29 7.15
CA GLY A 121 -13.09 1.79 7.83
C GLY A 121 -11.99 1.36 6.87
N PHE A 122 -10.76 1.79 7.13
CA PHE A 122 -9.60 1.47 6.29
C PHE A 122 -8.28 1.35 7.09
N ASN A 123 -7.34 0.64 6.49
CA ASN A 123 -5.91 0.69 6.78
C ASN A 123 -5.18 1.14 5.50
N LEU A 124 -4.18 1.98 5.63
CA LEU A 124 -3.44 2.57 4.52
C LEU A 124 -1.94 2.62 4.84
N LEU A 125 -1.15 1.94 4.03
CA LEU A 125 0.31 2.03 4.02
C LEU A 125 0.75 3.05 2.96
N LEU A 126 1.57 4.02 3.34
CA LEU A 126 2.18 5.00 2.45
C LEU A 126 3.69 4.90 2.53
N LEU A 127 4.34 4.80 1.37
CA LEU A 127 5.80 4.78 1.24
C LEU A 127 6.24 5.83 0.23
N CYS A 128 7.35 6.51 0.51
CA CYS A 128 8.04 7.33 -0.50
C CYS A 128 9.55 7.28 -0.31
N PRO A 129 10.35 7.53 -1.36
CA PRO A 129 11.79 7.66 -1.20
C PRO A 129 12.12 8.69 -0.13
N ALA A 130 12.90 8.28 0.87
CA ALA A 130 13.48 9.21 1.81
C ALA A 130 14.42 10.15 1.03
N ARG A 131 14.58 11.39 1.50
CA ARG A 131 15.65 12.25 0.97
C ARG A 131 16.99 11.52 1.19
N PRO A 132 17.96 11.61 0.26
CA PRO A 132 19.24 10.97 0.46
C PRO A 132 19.86 11.48 1.76
N ILE A 133 19.86 10.63 2.77
CA ILE A 133 20.70 10.76 3.95
C ILE A 133 21.80 9.73 3.70
N ASP A 134 23.04 10.17 3.71
CA ASP A 134 24.18 9.26 3.62
C ASP A 134 24.17 8.40 4.89
N HIS A 135 23.56 7.22 4.79
CA HIS A 135 23.42 6.29 5.91
C HIS A 135 24.73 5.51 6.18
N GLY A 136 25.76 5.68 5.33
CA GLY A 136 27.03 4.96 5.46
C GLY A 136 26.93 3.44 5.29
N ASP A 137 25.72 2.90 5.01
CA ASP A 137 25.41 1.49 4.86
C ASP A 137 25.47 1.01 3.39
N GLY A 138 25.75 1.93 2.46
CA GLY A 138 25.83 1.65 1.02
C GLY A 138 24.47 1.40 0.35
N ARG A 139 23.35 1.59 1.05
CA ARG A 139 22.02 1.32 0.50
C ARG A 139 21.54 2.51 -0.35
N ALA A 140 21.45 2.28 -1.66
CA ALA A 140 21.17 3.35 -2.64
C ALA A 140 19.76 3.97 -2.53
N LEU A 141 18.80 3.28 -1.90
CA LEU A 141 17.42 3.73 -1.75
C LEU A 141 16.82 3.27 -0.42
N SER A 142 16.30 4.21 0.37
CA SER A 142 15.50 3.95 1.56
C SER A 142 14.11 4.58 1.41
N LEU A 143 13.12 4.00 2.09
CA LEU A 143 11.74 4.47 2.06
C LEU A 143 11.31 4.99 3.44
N ASP A 144 10.83 6.22 3.45
CA ASP A 144 9.98 6.73 4.53
C ASP A 144 8.65 5.97 4.46
N ALA A 145 8.12 5.61 5.62
CA ALA A 145 6.94 4.75 5.70
C ALA A 145 6.00 5.21 6.81
N ALA A 146 4.71 5.25 6.51
CA ALA A 146 3.67 5.57 7.48
C ALA A 146 2.45 4.68 7.31
N PHE A 147 1.84 4.36 8.45
CA PHE A 147 0.59 3.65 8.55
C PHE A 147 -0.52 4.61 8.98
N LEU A 148 -1.61 4.63 8.23
CA LEU A 148 -2.78 5.46 8.47
C LEU A 148 -4.04 4.59 8.63
N THR A 149 -4.91 4.98 9.55
CA THR A 149 -6.20 4.31 9.75
C THR A 149 -7.20 5.28 10.37
N ASN A 150 -8.49 5.08 10.11
CA ASN A 150 -9.57 5.72 10.87
C ASN A 150 -10.09 4.83 12.02
N SER A 151 -9.51 3.64 12.21
CA SER A 151 -9.90 2.63 13.21
C SER A 151 -11.38 2.20 13.12
N GLY A 152 -12.02 2.42 11.98
CA GLY A 152 -13.44 2.15 11.75
C GLY A 152 -14.17 3.30 11.05
N GLY A 153 -15.29 2.97 10.44
CA GLY A 153 -16.08 3.86 9.62
C GLY A 153 -16.48 5.14 10.34
N GLY A 154 -16.20 6.28 9.72
CA GLY A 154 -16.48 7.60 10.28
C GLY A 154 -15.51 8.06 11.37
N GLY A 155 -14.53 7.24 11.77
CA GLY A 155 -13.48 7.64 12.71
C GLY A 155 -12.59 8.75 12.16
N LYS A 156 -11.83 9.40 13.06
CA LYS A 156 -10.80 10.36 12.67
C LYS A 156 -9.58 9.60 12.16
N ILE A 157 -8.99 10.06 11.06
CA ILE A 157 -7.74 9.50 10.55
C ILE A 157 -6.63 9.76 11.56
N LYS A 158 -5.83 8.75 11.83
CA LYS A 158 -4.60 8.80 12.62
C LYS A 158 -3.47 8.28 11.74
N ALA A 159 -2.26 8.76 12.00
CA ALA A 159 -1.05 8.34 11.32
C ALA A 159 0.03 7.98 12.35
N ARG A 160 0.85 6.99 12.03
CA ARG A 160 2.05 6.64 12.79
C ARG A 160 3.15 6.15 11.85
N PRO A 161 4.44 6.28 12.21
CA PRO A 161 5.49 5.56 11.52
C PRO A 161 5.32 4.05 11.69
N LEU A 162 5.96 3.28 10.81
CA LEU A 162 6.14 1.84 11.02
C LEU A 162 7.21 1.61 12.08
N ASP A 163 6.98 0.65 12.97
CA ASP A 163 8.03 0.18 13.88
C ASP A 163 9.05 -0.73 13.16
N GLN A 164 10.11 -1.12 13.85
CA GLN A 164 11.19 -1.92 13.25
C GLN A 164 10.72 -3.31 12.80
N GLU A 165 9.79 -3.94 13.52
CA GLU A 165 9.27 -5.26 13.16
C GLU A 165 8.42 -5.16 11.87
N GLU A 166 7.58 -4.13 11.77
CA GLU A 166 6.79 -3.82 10.59
C GLU A 166 7.65 -3.42 9.38
N ARG A 167 8.80 -2.80 9.60
CA ARG A 167 9.76 -2.50 8.52
C ARG A 167 10.44 -3.77 8.03
N ARG A 168 10.78 -4.70 8.92
CA ARG A 168 11.41 -5.98 8.57
C ARG A 168 10.44 -6.91 7.84
N CYS A 169 9.24 -7.11 8.39
CA CYS A 169 8.23 -8.04 7.88
C CYS A 169 6.83 -7.59 8.32
N GLY A 170 6.29 -6.58 7.64
CA GLY A 170 4.99 -6.03 7.94
C GLY A 170 3.85 -6.75 7.22
N ALA A 171 2.66 -6.70 7.82
CA ALA A 171 1.44 -7.26 7.25
C ALA A 171 0.22 -6.40 7.60
N LEU A 172 -0.72 -6.31 6.67
CA LEU A 172 -1.98 -5.60 6.89
C LEU A 172 -3.14 -6.37 6.28
N SER A 173 -4.31 -6.22 6.89
CA SER A 173 -5.51 -6.91 6.46
C SER A 173 -6.77 -6.14 6.83
N ASN A 174 -7.89 -6.83 7.08
CA ASN A 174 -9.19 -6.23 7.37
C ASN A 174 -9.44 -6.02 8.87
N GLY A 175 -8.49 -6.40 9.72
CA GLY A 175 -8.54 -6.08 11.14
C GLY A 175 -8.25 -4.61 11.40
N ILE A 176 -8.55 -4.16 12.62
CA ILE A 176 -8.21 -2.83 13.09
C ILE A 176 -6.81 -2.89 13.73
N ASP A 177 -5.91 -2.01 13.29
CA ASP A 177 -4.56 -1.87 13.85
C ASP A 177 -4.60 -1.76 15.39
N HIS A 178 -3.69 -2.46 16.08
CA HIS A 178 -3.64 -2.58 17.55
C HIS A 178 -4.90 -3.15 18.24
N HIS A 179 -5.89 -3.60 17.48
CA HIS A 179 -7.13 -4.19 17.96
C HIS A 179 -7.32 -5.59 17.37
N GLY A 180 -6.30 -6.44 17.57
CA GLY A 180 -6.31 -7.85 17.14
C GLY A 180 -6.05 -8.07 15.65
N ALA A 181 -5.73 -7.05 14.85
CA ALA A 181 -5.41 -7.23 13.42
C ALA A 181 -4.30 -8.27 13.17
N ALA A 182 -3.25 -8.27 14.01
CA ALA A 182 -2.15 -9.23 13.93
C ALA A 182 -2.56 -10.67 14.29
N GLU A 183 -3.68 -10.85 15.00
CA GLU A 183 -4.14 -12.17 15.46
C GLU A 183 -4.93 -12.93 14.39
N TRP A 184 -5.28 -12.27 13.29
CA TRP A 184 -6.04 -12.89 12.21
C TRP A 184 -5.26 -14.07 11.62
N PRO A 185 -5.86 -15.27 11.49
CA PRO A 185 -5.13 -16.47 11.08
C PRO A 185 -4.35 -16.31 9.77
N LYS A 186 -4.92 -15.59 8.79
CA LYS A 186 -4.25 -15.30 7.51
C LYS A 186 -3.07 -14.33 7.64
N VAL A 187 -3.12 -13.38 8.57
CA VAL A 187 -2.02 -12.46 8.83
C VAL A 187 -0.89 -13.24 9.49
N ARG A 188 -1.18 -13.99 10.55
CA ARG A 188 -0.18 -14.83 11.23
C ARG A 188 0.49 -15.83 10.28
N ARG A 189 -0.30 -16.59 9.54
CA ARG A 189 0.21 -17.61 8.61
C ARG A 189 0.96 -16.96 7.45
N GLY A 190 0.40 -15.91 6.86
CA GLY A 190 1.02 -15.22 5.73
C GLY A 190 2.31 -14.50 6.11
N SER A 191 2.39 -13.87 7.29
CA SER A 191 3.62 -13.27 7.80
C SER A 191 4.71 -14.31 8.01
N GLN A 192 4.37 -15.49 8.55
CA GLN A 192 5.33 -16.58 8.69
C GLN A 192 5.83 -17.04 7.31
N MET A 193 4.93 -17.32 6.38
CA MET A 193 5.29 -17.74 5.01
C MET A 193 6.12 -16.67 4.29
N PHE A 194 5.78 -15.38 4.45
CA PHE A 194 6.51 -14.28 3.87
C PHE A 194 7.92 -14.19 4.46
N GLN A 195 8.07 -14.29 5.78
CA GLN A 195 9.37 -14.29 6.44
C GLN A 195 10.23 -15.48 6.00
N ASP A 196 9.63 -16.65 5.80
CA ASP A 196 10.32 -17.83 5.27
C ASP A 196 10.80 -17.58 3.83
N ILE A 197 9.99 -16.97 2.97
CA ILE A 197 10.38 -16.55 1.62
C ILE A 197 11.57 -15.58 1.69
N LEU A 198 11.52 -14.56 2.53
CA LEU A 198 12.61 -13.58 2.70
C LEU A 198 13.92 -14.24 3.15
N ASN A 199 13.84 -15.24 4.03
CA ASN A 199 15.02 -15.94 4.54
C ASN A 199 15.61 -16.95 3.54
N CYS A 200 14.78 -17.47 2.63
CA CYS A 200 15.20 -18.45 1.62
C CYS A 200 15.71 -17.84 0.32
N LEU A 201 15.60 -16.52 0.15
CA LEU A 201 16.19 -15.81 -0.99
C LEU A 201 17.71 -15.80 -0.83
N GLY A 202 18.39 -16.70 -1.54
CA GLY A 202 19.84 -16.58 -1.73
C GLY A 202 20.18 -15.31 -2.51
N ASP A 203 21.38 -14.78 -2.31
CA ASP A 203 21.84 -13.55 -2.98
C ASP A 203 21.77 -13.65 -4.52
N ASP A 204 21.95 -14.87 -5.06
CA ASP A 204 21.94 -15.16 -6.50
C ASP A 204 20.59 -15.66 -7.05
N ALA A 205 19.54 -15.73 -6.22
CA ALA A 205 18.23 -16.18 -6.68
C ALA A 205 17.66 -15.20 -7.74
N PRO A 206 17.12 -15.71 -8.87
CA PRO A 206 16.53 -14.87 -9.88
C PRO A 206 15.24 -14.22 -9.35
N ASP A 207 14.96 -12.99 -9.79
CA ASP A 207 13.79 -12.22 -9.35
C ASP A 207 12.45 -12.91 -9.70
N SER A 208 12.43 -13.80 -10.69
CA SER A 208 11.28 -14.65 -11.03
C SER A 208 10.90 -15.59 -9.89
N ASP A 209 11.87 -16.20 -9.23
CA ASP A 209 11.62 -17.17 -8.14
C ASP A 209 10.99 -16.47 -6.94
N LEU A 210 11.45 -15.25 -6.64
CA LEU A 210 10.81 -14.40 -5.63
C LEU A 210 9.36 -14.13 -6.02
N THR A 211 9.14 -13.70 -7.27
CA THR A 211 7.81 -13.33 -7.77
C THR A 211 6.82 -14.50 -7.69
N GLU A 212 7.22 -15.70 -8.10
CA GLU A 212 6.39 -16.91 -8.04
C GLU A 212 6.03 -17.27 -6.60
N ARG A 213 6.99 -17.27 -5.68
CA ARG A 213 6.74 -17.54 -4.25
C ARG A 213 5.79 -16.52 -3.62
N LEU A 214 5.88 -15.25 -4.03
CA LEU A 214 4.96 -14.21 -3.56
C LEU A 214 3.55 -14.40 -4.11
N PHE A 215 3.39 -14.94 -5.33
CA PHE A 215 2.08 -15.32 -5.85
C PHE A 215 1.50 -16.52 -5.11
N ASP A 216 2.29 -17.57 -4.86
CA ASP A 216 1.87 -18.75 -4.09
C ASP A 216 1.44 -18.39 -2.67
N LEU A 217 2.06 -17.38 -2.07
CA LEU A 217 1.66 -16.87 -0.75
C LEU A 217 0.27 -16.22 -0.75
N LEU A 218 -0.18 -15.69 -1.90
CA LEU A 218 -1.47 -15.02 -2.03
C LEU A 218 -2.62 -15.94 -2.47
N THR A 219 -2.34 -17.20 -2.81
CA THR A 219 -3.33 -18.24 -3.15
C THR A 219 -3.80 -19.03 -1.94
#